data_AF-A0AAD4LAH9-F1
#
_entry.id   AF-A0AAD4LAH9-F1
#
_cell.length_a   1.000
_cell.length_b   1.000
_cell.length_c   1.000
_cell.angle_alpha   90.00
_cell.angle_beta   90.00
_cell.angle_gamma   90.00
#
_symmetry.space_group_name_H-M   'P 1'
#
loop_
_entity.id
_entity.type
_entity.pdbx_description
1 polymer ?
#
loop_
_entity_poly.entity_id
_entity_poly.type
_entity_poly.pdbx_seq_one_letter_code
_entity_poly.pdbx_strand_id
1 'polypeptide(L)'
;MAYNGVLEAFLAYVCTPADLRAQSHMMAAASAALIVTVLAGARVFGAGDAALVWANTASMAVRAVYSWRFAHRFCKVRAMPHRQRETERALGLAALRPPLGVLVAFAAAAVCTRWSAAAHRWHIALGGACLGVYLVVCYVLERRRFLRTIAVLRRSQK
;
A
#
# COMPACT_ATOMS: atom_id res chain seq x y z
N MET A 1 -1.24 -0.94 -0.55
CA MET A 1 -2.02 -0.58 0.66
C MET A 1 -1.83 -1.57 1.80
N ALA A 2 -2.12 -2.86 1.65
CA ALA A 2 -1.98 -3.85 2.74
C ALA A 2 -0.61 -3.85 3.43
N TYR A 3 0.48 -3.75 2.66
CA TYR A 3 1.84 -3.67 3.20
C TYR A 3 2.09 -2.40 4.04
N ASN A 4 1.47 -1.27 3.66
CA ASN A 4 1.55 -0.02 4.43
C ASN A 4 0.91 -0.20 5.81
N GLY A 5 -0.29 -0.81 5.87
CA GLY A 5 -0.98 -1.06 7.14
C GLY A 5 -0.20 -1.97 8.09
N VAL A 6 0.46 -3.02 7.58
CA VAL A 6 1.29 -3.91 8.42
C VAL A 6 2.51 -3.19 8.96
N LEU A 7 3.19 -2.40 8.13
CA LEU A 7 4.36 -1.62 8.55
C LEU A 7 4.00 -0.52 9.56
N GLU A 8 2.86 0.14 9.38
CA GLU A 8 2.38 1.15 10.33
C GLU A 8 1.94 0.52 11.65
N ALA A 9 1.32 -0.67 11.63
CA ALA A 9 0.99 -1.40 12.85
C ALA A 9 2.27 -1.83 13.60
N PHE A 10 3.29 -2.30 12.88
CA PHE A 10 4.58 -2.61 13.46
C PHE A 10 5.25 -1.37 14.07
N LEU A 11 5.25 -0.26 13.33
CA LEU A 11 5.79 1.00 13.80
C LEU A 11 5.06 1.47 15.07
N ALA A 12 3.73 1.44 15.10
CA ALA A 12 2.92 1.81 16.26
C ALA A 12 3.18 0.95 17.50
N TYR A 13 3.51 -0.34 17.31
CA TYR A 13 3.80 -1.26 18.41
C TYR A 13 5.20 -1.06 19.01
N VAL A 14 6.17 -0.60 18.19
CA VAL A 14 7.60 -0.62 18.54
C VAL A 14 8.17 0.80 18.74
N CYS A 15 7.49 1.84 18.28
CA CYS A 15 8.03 3.19 18.29
C CYS A 15 8.17 3.75 19.71
N THR A 16 9.24 4.51 19.93
CA THR A 16 9.39 5.33 21.13
C THR A 16 8.69 6.70 20.94
N PRO A 17 8.40 7.46 22.01
CA PRO A 17 7.78 8.79 21.90
C PRO A 17 8.57 9.80 21.05
N ALA A 18 9.89 9.58 20.87
CA ALA A 18 10.73 10.38 19.99
C ALA A 18 10.52 10.04 18.51
N ASP A 19 10.41 8.74 18.19
CA ASP A 19 10.13 8.26 16.84
C ASP A 19 8.73 8.70 16.37
N LEU A 20 7.76 8.71 17.29
CA LEU A 20 6.38 9.11 17.04
C LEU A 20 6.28 10.61 16.69
N ARG A 21 7.10 11.47 17.30
CA ARG A 21 7.22 12.88 16.93
C ARG A 21 7.83 13.09 15.55
N ALA A 22 8.89 12.35 15.22
CA ALA A 22 9.51 12.42 13.89
C ALA A 22 8.54 11.93 12.79
N GLN A 23 7.76 10.88 13.08
CA GLN A 23 6.71 10.40 12.18
C GLN A 23 5.60 11.44 12.01
N SER A 24 5.15 12.08 13.09
CA SER A 24 4.12 13.13 13.04
C SER A 24 4.55 14.32 12.18
N HIS A 25 5.78 14.80 12.33
CA HIS A 25 6.31 15.88 11.49
C HIS A 25 6.41 15.49 10.01
N MET A 26 6.82 14.26 9.73
CA MET A 26 6.90 13.75 8.36
C MET A 26 5.50 13.57 7.75
N MET A 27 4.49 13.16 8.52
CA MET A 27 3.08 13.11 8.11
C MET A 27 2.52 14.50 7.82
N ALA A 28 2.85 15.50 8.63
CA ALA A 28 2.46 16.88 8.39
C ALA A 28 3.09 17.42 7.10
N ALA A 29 4.40 17.16 6.88
CA ALA A 29 5.10 17.54 5.67
C ALA A 29 4.53 16.85 4.41
N ALA A 30 4.23 15.55 4.49
CA ALA A 30 3.61 14.80 3.40
C ALA A 30 2.20 15.33 3.07
N SER A 31 1.43 15.75 4.08
CA SER A 31 0.11 16.34 3.89
C SER A 31 0.21 17.71 3.20
N ALA A 32 1.15 18.56 3.62
CA ALA A 32 1.41 19.83 2.96
C ALA A 32 1.85 19.62 1.50
N ALA A 33 2.76 18.68 1.25
CA ALA A 33 3.21 18.34 -0.10
C ALA A 33 2.06 17.82 -0.99
N LEU A 34 1.12 17.04 -0.43
CA LEU A 34 -0.08 16.59 -1.13
C LEU A 34 -0.94 17.78 -1.54
N ILE A 35 -1.23 18.70 -0.61
CA ILE A 35 -2.02 19.90 -0.89
C ILE A 35 -1.37 20.72 -2.02
N VAL A 36 -0.07 20.95 -1.95
CA VAL A 36 0.68 21.67 -2.99
C VAL A 36 0.59 20.95 -4.33
N THR A 37 0.73 19.63 -4.35
CA THR A 37 0.67 18.81 -5.57
C THR A 37 -0.74 18.83 -6.19
N VAL A 38 -1.79 18.75 -5.38
CA VAL A 38 -3.19 18.85 -5.84
C VAL A 38 -3.47 20.24 -6.40
N LEU A 39 -3.06 21.30 -5.70
CA LEU A 39 -3.25 22.68 -6.16
C LEU A 39 -2.48 22.95 -7.45
N ALA A 40 -1.23 22.48 -7.55
CA ALA A 40 -0.42 22.59 -8.76
C ALA A 40 -1.02 21.77 -9.92
N GLY A 41 -1.45 20.52 -9.66
CA GLY A 41 -2.07 19.66 -10.67
C GLY A 41 -3.40 20.20 -11.20
N ALA A 42 -4.23 20.77 -10.32
CA ALA A 42 -5.51 21.37 -10.68
C ALA A 42 -5.35 22.70 -11.44
N ARG A 43 -4.37 23.53 -11.05
CA ARG A 43 -4.17 24.87 -11.64
C ARG A 43 -3.26 24.89 -12.87
N VAL A 44 -2.25 24.01 -12.95
CA VAL A 44 -1.18 24.07 -13.97
C VAL A 44 -1.35 23.01 -15.06
N PHE A 45 -1.82 21.80 -14.71
CA PHE A 45 -1.85 20.67 -15.65
C PHE A 45 -3.24 20.33 -16.19
N GLY A 46 -4.31 21.01 -15.72
CA GLY A 46 -5.69 20.72 -16.15
C GLY A 46 -6.14 19.28 -15.86
N ALA A 47 -5.43 18.58 -14.98
CA ALA A 47 -5.56 17.13 -14.78
C ALA A 47 -6.75 16.72 -13.86
N GLY A 48 -7.58 17.68 -13.44
CA GLY A 48 -8.84 17.47 -12.72
C GLY A 48 -8.78 16.38 -11.64
N ASP A 49 -9.72 15.43 -11.70
CA ASP A 49 -9.87 14.34 -10.74
C ASP A 49 -8.69 13.37 -10.70
N ALA A 50 -7.96 13.22 -11.81
CA ALA A 50 -6.80 12.34 -11.87
C ALA A 50 -5.64 12.85 -10.99
N ALA A 51 -5.47 14.18 -10.89
CA ALA A 51 -4.45 14.78 -10.02
C ALA A 51 -4.68 14.41 -8.54
N LEU A 52 -5.95 14.33 -8.11
CA LEU A 52 -6.31 13.94 -6.75
C LEU A 52 -5.91 12.49 -6.45
N VAL A 53 -6.19 11.58 -7.38
CA VAL A 53 -5.84 10.16 -7.26
C VAL A 53 -4.32 9.97 -7.18
N TRP A 54 -3.57 10.65 -8.05
CA TRP A 54 -2.10 10.56 -8.06
C TRP A 54 -1.47 11.19 -6.81
N ALA A 55 -1.96 12.34 -6.35
CA ALA A 55 -1.46 12.98 -5.14
C ALA A 55 -1.70 12.10 -3.89
N ASN A 56 -2.87 11.50 -3.77
CA ASN A 56 -3.17 10.56 -2.68
C ASN A 56 -2.29 9.30 -2.76
N THR A 57 -2.09 8.77 -3.97
CA THR A 57 -1.20 7.62 -4.20
C THR A 57 0.24 7.93 -3.78
N ALA A 58 0.74 9.13 -4.11
CA ALA A 58 2.07 9.59 -3.72
C ALA A 58 2.21 9.73 -2.19
N SER A 59 1.22 10.31 -1.50
CA SER A 59 1.23 10.41 -0.03
C SER A 59 1.30 9.03 0.63
N MET A 60 0.52 8.07 0.12
CA MET A 60 0.56 6.68 0.61
C MET A 60 1.90 5.99 0.33
N ALA A 61 2.54 6.29 -0.80
CA ALA A 61 3.87 5.79 -1.13
C ALA A 61 4.95 6.35 -0.19
N VAL A 62 4.92 7.65 0.10
CA VAL A 62 5.86 8.28 1.04
C VAL A 62 5.75 7.64 2.42
N ARG A 63 4.51 7.44 2.91
CA ARG A 63 4.26 6.75 4.18
C ARG A 63 4.83 5.34 4.19
N ALA A 64 4.54 4.54 3.15
CA ALA A 64 5.04 3.18 3.04
C ALA A 64 6.59 3.13 3.02
N VAL A 65 7.24 4.04 2.29
CA VAL A 65 8.71 4.13 2.22
C VAL A 65 9.30 4.49 3.58
N TYR A 66 8.71 5.45 4.31
CA TYR A 66 9.20 5.81 5.63
C TYR A 66 9.11 4.65 6.61
N SER A 67 7.94 4.02 6.71
CA SER A 67 7.73 2.89 7.61
C SER A 67 8.63 1.70 7.26
N TRP A 68 8.87 1.46 5.97
CA TRP A 68 9.83 0.46 5.49
C TRP A 68 11.26 0.80 5.90
N ARG A 69 11.70 2.05 5.74
CA ARG A 69 13.03 2.51 6.19
C ARG A 69 13.19 2.39 7.70
N PHE A 70 12.16 2.71 8.47
CA PHE A 70 12.17 2.55 9.93
C PHE A 70 12.32 1.07 10.32
N ALA A 71 11.50 0.19 9.75
CA ALA A 71 11.59 -1.25 9.99
C ALA A 71 12.97 -1.81 9.64
N HIS A 72 13.53 -1.41 8.50
CA HIS A 72 14.87 -1.83 8.09
C HIS A 72 15.96 -1.32 9.04
N ARG A 73 15.88 -0.08 9.50
CA ARG A 73 16.82 0.47 10.50
C ARG A 73 16.69 -0.21 11.85
N PHE A 74 15.45 -0.44 12.31
CA PHE A 74 15.17 -1.10 13.57
C PHE A 74 15.73 -2.53 13.60
N CYS A 75 15.50 -3.31 12.54
CA CYS A 75 16.02 -4.67 12.46
C CYS A 75 17.55 -4.74 12.34
N LYS A 76 18.18 -3.77 11.66
CA LYS A 76 19.63 -3.70 11.51
C LYS A 76 20.36 -3.28 12.79
N VAL A 77 19.76 -2.38 13.58
CA VAL A 77 20.45 -1.72 14.71
C VAL A 77 19.99 -2.23 16.08
N ARG A 78 18.71 -2.59 16.24
CA ARG A 78 18.10 -2.75 17.57
C ARG A 78 17.64 -4.17 17.92
N ALA A 79 17.22 -4.99 16.97
CA ALA A 79 16.39 -6.15 17.32
C ALA A 79 17.03 -7.53 17.14
N MET A 80 17.58 -7.90 15.97
CA MET A 80 17.95 -9.32 15.72
C MET A 80 19.03 -9.53 14.63
N PRO A 81 20.32 -9.56 14.98
CA PRO A 81 21.38 -9.95 14.04
C PRO A 81 21.17 -11.38 13.50
N HIS A 82 20.68 -12.31 14.33
CA HIS A 82 20.48 -13.71 13.96
C HIS A 82 19.25 -13.98 13.07
N ARG A 83 18.24 -13.09 13.04
CA ARG A 83 17.08 -13.19 12.12
C ARG A 83 17.14 -12.22 10.93
N GLN A 84 18.28 -11.53 10.76
CA GLN A 84 18.42 -10.49 9.74
C GLN A 84 18.08 -10.99 8.32
N ARG A 85 18.47 -12.23 7.98
CA ARG A 85 18.15 -12.85 6.67
C ARG A 85 16.66 -13.10 6.44
N GLU A 86 15.89 -13.43 7.49
CA GLU A 86 14.44 -13.63 7.36
C GLU A 86 13.72 -12.29 7.22
N THR A 87 14.17 -11.28 7.98
CA THR A 87 13.63 -9.93 7.90
C THR A 87 13.95 -9.26 6.56
N GLU A 88 15.18 -9.43 6.03
CA GLU A 88 15.55 -8.95 4.70
C GLU A 88 14.74 -9.63 3.60
N ARG A 89 14.37 -10.91 3.76
CA ARG A 89 13.44 -11.59 2.84
C ARG A 89 12.02 -11.05 2.94
N ALA A 90 11.54 -10.73 4.15
CA ALA A 90 10.21 -10.17 4.37
C ALA A 90 10.09 -8.69 3.94
N LEU A 91 11.16 -7.91 4.10
CA LEU A 91 11.26 -6.50 3.70
C LEU A 91 11.77 -6.31 2.27
N GLY A 92 12.20 -7.38 1.60
CA GLY A 92 12.75 -7.33 0.25
C GLY A 92 11.72 -6.92 -0.79
N LEU A 93 12.14 -6.16 -1.79
CA LEU A 93 11.28 -5.71 -2.92
C LEU A 93 10.57 -6.87 -3.64
N ALA A 94 11.13 -8.08 -3.59
CA ALA A 94 10.50 -9.27 -4.12
C ALA A 94 9.25 -9.71 -3.34
N ALA A 95 9.21 -9.48 -2.02
CA ALA A 95 8.04 -9.75 -1.18
C ALA A 95 6.93 -8.71 -1.37
N LEU A 96 7.27 -7.51 -1.83
CA LEU A 96 6.31 -6.46 -2.18
C LEU A 96 5.54 -6.75 -3.48
N ARG A 97 6.01 -7.68 -4.32
CA ARG A 97 5.43 -7.93 -5.63
C ARG A 97 4.13 -8.75 -5.48
N PRO A 98 2.96 -8.21 -5.88
CA PRO A 98 1.73 -8.99 -5.91
C PRO A 98 1.88 -10.18 -6.85
N PRO A 99 1.13 -11.28 -6.66
CA PRO A 99 1.11 -12.37 -7.62
C PRO A 99 0.71 -11.85 -9.00
N LEU A 100 1.36 -12.36 -10.07
CA LEU A 100 1.15 -11.89 -11.44
C LEU A 100 -0.32 -11.88 -11.86
N GLY A 101 -1.12 -12.84 -11.38
CA GLY A 101 -2.56 -12.88 -11.65
C GLY A 101 -3.33 -11.66 -11.11
N VAL A 102 -2.94 -11.12 -9.95
CA VAL A 102 -3.55 -9.89 -9.39
C VAL A 102 -3.15 -8.68 -10.21
N LEU A 103 -1.89 -8.61 -10.69
CA LEU A 103 -1.44 -7.53 -11.57
C LEU A 103 -2.16 -7.55 -12.91
N VAL A 104 -2.35 -8.74 -13.50
CA VAL A 104 -3.10 -8.90 -14.76
C VAL A 104 -4.57 -8.52 -14.57
N ALA A 105 -5.21 -8.97 -13.50
CA ALA A 105 -6.59 -8.60 -13.20
C ALA A 105 -6.75 -7.09 -12.96
N PHE A 106 -5.79 -6.46 -12.27
CA PHE A 106 -5.76 -5.01 -12.07
C PHE A 106 -5.58 -4.25 -13.39
N ALA A 107 -4.64 -4.68 -14.24
CA ALA A 107 -4.40 -4.07 -15.54
C ALA A 107 -5.61 -4.22 -16.46
N ALA A 108 -6.24 -5.40 -16.49
CA ALA A 108 -7.45 -5.64 -17.26
C ALA A 108 -8.61 -4.76 -16.76
N ALA A 109 -8.82 -4.66 -15.44
CA ALA A 109 -9.83 -3.78 -14.86
C ALA A 109 -9.57 -2.30 -15.19
N ALA A 110 -8.30 -1.86 -15.15
CA ALA A 110 -7.91 -0.50 -15.52
C ALA A 110 -8.18 -0.18 -17.01
N VAL A 111 -7.90 -1.13 -17.90
CA VAL A 111 -8.20 -0.98 -19.34
C VAL A 111 -9.71 -0.95 -19.57
N CYS A 112 -10.46 -1.89 -18.99
CA CYS A 112 -11.92 -1.96 -19.13
C CYS A 112 -12.61 -0.70 -18.59
N THR A 113 -12.21 -0.21 -17.41
CA THR A 113 -12.76 1.03 -16.85
C THR A 113 -12.43 2.23 -17.72
N ARG A 114 -11.20 2.38 -18.20
CA ARG A 114 -10.80 3.51 -19.05
C ARG A 114 -11.48 3.49 -20.42
N TRP A 115 -11.70 2.31 -21.00
CA TRP A 115 -12.45 2.16 -22.24
C TRP A 115 -13.93 2.46 -22.03
N SER A 116 -14.51 2.04 -20.91
CA SER A 116 -15.90 2.31 -20.55
C SER A 116 -16.18 3.77 -20.20
N ALA A 117 -15.20 4.49 -19.63
CA ALA A 117 -15.31 5.92 -19.40
C ALA A 117 -15.56 6.70 -20.69
N ALA A 118 -15.00 6.22 -21.82
CA ALA A 118 -15.24 6.80 -23.15
C ALA A 118 -16.64 6.49 -23.73
N ALA A 119 -17.36 5.49 -23.20
CA ALA A 119 -18.67 5.04 -23.70
C ALA A 119 -19.89 5.53 -22.88
N HIS A 120 -19.63 6.31 -21.81
CA HIS A 120 -20.54 7.11 -20.96
C HIS A 120 -21.74 6.42 -20.25
N ARG A 121 -22.44 5.43 -20.83
CA ARG A 121 -23.76 4.98 -20.33
C ARG A 121 -23.73 3.96 -19.18
N TRP A 122 -22.62 3.24 -18.98
CA TRP A 122 -22.54 2.14 -17.99
C TRP A 122 -21.28 2.15 -17.14
N HIS A 123 -20.54 3.27 -17.12
CA HIS A 123 -19.20 3.33 -16.54
C HIS A 123 -19.16 2.98 -15.04
N ILE A 124 -20.12 3.49 -14.26
CA ILE A 124 -20.20 3.23 -12.82
C ILE A 124 -20.51 1.74 -12.55
N ALA A 125 -21.47 1.17 -13.28
CA ALA A 125 -21.86 -0.24 -13.13
C ALA A 125 -20.72 -1.19 -13.54
N LEU A 126 -20.03 -0.90 -14.65
CA LEU A 126 -18.88 -1.69 -15.08
C LEU A 126 -17.70 -1.55 -14.11
N GLY A 127 -17.44 -0.34 -13.59
CA GLY A 127 -16.43 -0.13 -12.56
C GLY A 127 -16.71 -0.96 -11.30
N GLY A 128 -17.98 -0.99 -10.85
CA GLY A 128 -18.42 -1.84 -9.75
C GLY A 128 -18.24 -3.34 -10.03
N ALA A 129 -18.60 -3.81 -11.21
CA ALA A 129 -18.41 -5.20 -11.62
C ALA A 129 -16.92 -5.60 -11.68
N CYS A 130 -16.07 -4.75 -12.27
CA CYS A 130 -14.63 -4.95 -12.31
C CYS A 130 -14.03 -5.00 -10.90
N LEU A 131 -14.47 -4.12 -9.99
CA LEU A 131 -14.07 -4.16 -8.59
C LEU A 131 -14.47 -5.48 -7.92
N GLY A 132 -15.70 -5.94 -8.13
CA GLY A 132 -16.19 -7.21 -7.60
C GLY A 132 -15.35 -8.40 -8.08
N VAL A 133 -15.10 -8.50 -9.38
CA VAL A 133 -14.24 -9.56 -9.96
C VAL A 133 -12.83 -9.48 -9.39
N TYR A 134 -12.25 -8.28 -9.29
CA TYR A 134 -10.92 -8.09 -8.72
C TYR A 134 -10.84 -8.54 -7.25
N LEU A 135 -11.85 -8.22 -6.43
CA LEU A 135 -11.92 -8.66 -5.03
C LEU A 135 -12.03 -10.18 -4.90
N VAL A 136 -12.84 -10.82 -5.76
CA VAL A 136 -12.95 -12.28 -5.79
C VAL A 136 -11.63 -12.94 -6.19
N VAL A 137 -10.94 -12.40 -7.21
CA VAL A 137 -9.61 -12.90 -7.62
C VAL A 137 -8.59 -12.73 -6.50
N CYS A 138 -8.56 -11.57 -5.83
CA CYS A 138 -7.71 -11.35 -4.65
C CYS A 138 -8.02 -12.38 -3.55
N TYR A 139 -9.30 -12.58 -3.23
CA TYR A 139 -9.71 -13.53 -2.21
C TYR A 139 -9.26 -14.96 -2.57
N VAL A 140 -9.56 -15.44 -3.77
CA VAL A 140 -9.25 -16.82 -4.18
C VAL A 140 -7.73 -17.07 -4.22
N LEU A 141 -6.96 -16.14 -4.78
CA LEU A 141 -5.51 -16.29 -4.92
C LEU A 141 -4.77 -16.12 -3.58
N GLU A 142 -5.23 -15.21 -2.72
CA GLU A 142 -4.56 -14.91 -1.45
C GLU A 142 -5.07 -15.72 -0.25
N ARG A 143 -6.23 -16.40 -0.38
CA ARG A 143 -6.80 -17.24 0.70
C ARG A 143 -5.78 -18.22 1.27
N ARG A 144 -4.93 -18.82 0.44
CA ARG A 144 -3.88 -19.77 0.89
C ARG A 144 -2.76 -19.10 1.70
N ARG A 145 -2.46 -17.84 1.44
CA ARG A 145 -1.48 -17.06 2.23
C ARG A 145 -2.10 -16.65 3.57
N PHE A 146 -3.36 -16.19 3.54
CA PHE A 146 -4.09 -15.78 4.73
C PHE A 146 -4.26 -16.92 5.75
N LEU A 147 -4.65 -18.11 5.27
CA LEU A 147 -4.80 -19.30 6.13
C LEU A 147 -3.47 -19.76 6.75
N ARG A 148 -2.33 -19.59 6.05
CA ARG A 148 -1.01 -19.89 6.61
C ARG A 148 -0.64 -18.91 7.72
N THR A 149 -0.89 -17.61 7.56
CA THR A 149 -0.62 -16.60 8.58
C THR A 149 -1.45 -16.86 9.85
N ILE A 150 -2.74 -17.17 9.70
CA ILE A 150 -3.61 -17.51 10.84
C ILE A 150 -3.12 -18.78 11.55
N ALA A 151 -2.71 -19.80 10.80
CA ALA A 151 -2.19 -21.03 11.40
C ALA A 151 -0.91 -20.81 12.23
N VAL A 152 -0.02 -19.91 11.78
CA VAL A 152 1.19 -19.53 12.53
C VAL A 152 0.83 -18.76 13.81
N LEU A 153 -0.07 -17.77 13.72
CA LEU A 153 -0.54 -17.01 14.89
C LEU A 153 -1.19 -17.93 15.94
N ARG A 154 -1.98 -18.91 15.50
CA ARG A 154 -2.64 -19.87 16.38
C ARG A 154 -1.66 -20.82 17.09
N ARG A 155 -0.50 -21.11 16.47
CA ARG A 155 0.57 -21.91 17.10
C ARG A 155 1.42 -21.12 18.08
N SER A 156 1.54 -19.81 17.90
CA SER A 156 2.33 -18.95 18.80
C SER A 156 1.61 -18.61 20.12
N GLN A 157 0.30 -18.88 20.22
CA GLN A 157 -0.49 -18.65 21.45
C GLN A 157 -0.68 -19.90 22.33
N LYS A 158 -0.16 -21.05 21.89
CA LYS A 158 -0.05 -22.26 22.72
C LYS A 158 1.38 -22.41 23.20
#